data_AF-A0A4R2H047-F1
#
_entry.id   AF-A0A4R2H047-F1
#
_cell.length_a   1.000
_cell.length_b   1.000
_cell.length_c   1.000
_cell.angle_alpha   90.00
_cell.angle_beta   90.00
_cell.angle_gamma   90.00
#
_symmetry.space_group_name_H-M   'P 1'
#
loop_
_entity.id
_entity.type
_entity.pdbx_description
1 polymer ?
#
loop_
_entity_poly.entity_id
_entity_poly.type
_entity_poly.pdbx_seq_one_letter_code
_entity_poly.pdbx_strand_id
1 'polypeptide(L)'
;MRIPSPQPRRRPGRLLAALLAGSLALSISPLIRATPADNATAAVLADPNLAAGKSTSASSVTQTYVASNVTDGNQSTYWESANNAFPQWVQVDLGSSVATNQVVLKLPTASWGARTQTLAVQGSTDGQNFTDLSASAARAFNPPNNTVTIDYGTATTRFVRIRVTANTAWPAGQLSELEVYGPATGDTQAPTAPGNLAFTEPAAGQIRLTWTASTDNVGVSGYDVYANGQLRTSLAGNVLTYTDDQPASASVSYFVRAKDAAGNQSANSNTVTRNGSSGPGSNLALGKPITASGFVHTFVATNANDDDVTTYWEGNTNPATLTTQLGANADLSSIVIRLNPDSAWGARAQTFSILGRDQSASGFTTIVPSASYTFSPSSGNSVTIPVSARVADVRLTLTGNTGAPAGRSPSSR
;
A
#
# COMPACT_ATOMS: atom_id res chain seq x y z
N MET A 1 -25.25 -30.39 75.89
CA MET A 1 -24.57 -31.64 76.28
C MET A 1 -25.43 -32.81 75.81
N ARG A 2 -24.88 -33.62 74.88
CA ARG A 2 -25.12 -35.06 74.71
C ARG A 2 -26.47 -35.65 74.14
N ILE A 3 -26.33 -36.22 72.91
CA ILE A 3 -26.81 -37.55 72.36
C ILE A 3 -28.34 -37.61 71.96
N PRO A 4 -28.78 -38.49 71.03
CA PRO A 4 -29.46 -38.12 69.78
C PRO A 4 -30.74 -38.96 69.52
N SER A 5 -31.23 -38.92 68.27
CA SER A 5 -32.05 -39.89 67.50
C SER A 5 -32.79 -41.04 68.20
N PRO A 6 -34.01 -41.36 67.70
CA PRO A 6 -34.11 -42.64 66.99
C PRO A 6 -34.99 -42.60 65.72
N GLN A 7 -34.53 -43.34 64.70
CA GLN A 7 -35.33 -43.85 63.58
C GLN A 7 -36.36 -44.89 64.04
N PRO A 8 -37.45 -45.07 63.29
CA PRO A 8 -37.92 -46.42 62.93
C PRO A 8 -38.17 -46.53 61.42
N ARG A 9 -37.50 -47.45 60.72
CA ARG A 9 -37.87 -48.86 60.47
C ARG A 9 -39.03 -49.09 59.47
N ARG A 10 -38.62 -49.43 58.25
CA ARG A 10 -38.96 -50.63 57.42
C ARG A 10 -40.43 -50.97 57.07
N ARG A 11 -40.68 -50.91 55.74
CA ARG A 11 -41.26 -51.93 54.80
C ARG A 11 -42.78 -52.25 54.94
N PRO A 12 -43.43 -52.98 54.00
CA PRO A 12 -43.17 -53.32 52.58
C PRO A 12 -44.43 -53.16 51.66
N GLY A 13 -44.34 -53.51 50.36
CA GLY A 13 -45.49 -53.91 49.51
C GLY A 13 -45.48 -53.29 48.11
N ARG A 14 -44.98 -54.00 47.09
CA ARG A 14 -45.76 -54.79 46.09
C ARG A 14 -46.71 -53.91 45.24
N LEU A 15 -46.36 -53.60 43.99
CA LEU A 15 -46.57 -54.37 42.74
C LEU A 15 -47.94 -54.13 42.09
N LEU A 16 -47.91 -54.02 40.75
CA LEU A 16 -48.98 -53.86 39.74
C LEU A 16 -49.49 -52.42 39.54
N ALA A 17 -49.17 -51.74 38.42
CA ALA A 17 -49.57 -51.97 37.02
C ALA A 17 -50.98 -51.43 36.72
N ALA A 18 -51.05 -50.30 36.01
CA ALA A 18 -51.88 -50.09 34.82
C ALA A 18 -51.81 -48.61 34.38
N LEU A 19 -51.44 -48.42 33.12
CA LEU A 19 -51.65 -47.20 32.34
C LEU A 19 -53.15 -46.83 32.31
N LEU A 20 -53.52 -45.54 32.43
CA LEU A 20 -53.77 -44.64 31.28
C LEU A 20 -54.42 -43.31 31.76
N ALA A 21 -54.01 -42.23 31.07
CA ALA A 21 -54.77 -41.03 30.71
C ALA A 21 -55.07 -39.94 31.76
N GLY A 22 -54.41 -38.80 31.53
CA GLY A 22 -55.05 -37.48 31.50
C GLY A 22 -54.83 -36.61 32.73
N SER A 23 -54.05 -35.53 32.60
CA SER A 23 -54.45 -34.16 32.98
C SER A 23 -53.30 -33.17 32.81
N LEU A 24 -53.64 -32.05 32.19
CA LEU A 24 -52.85 -30.83 32.01
C LEU A 24 -52.48 -30.22 33.37
N ALA A 25 -51.20 -29.88 33.58
CA ALA A 25 -50.79 -28.98 34.64
C ALA A 25 -49.66 -28.07 34.13
N LEU A 26 -49.89 -26.76 34.15
CA LEU A 26 -48.90 -25.72 33.91
C LEU A 26 -47.71 -25.91 34.87
N SER A 27 -46.51 -26.07 34.34
CA SER A 27 -45.26 -25.85 35.07
C SER A 27 -44.48 -24.71 34.42
N ILE A 28 -44.37 -23.64 35.18
CA ILE A 28 -43.48 -22.49 35.02
C ILE A 28 -42.04 -23.00 34.80
N SER A 29 -41.52 -22.84 33.59
CA SER A 29 -40.10 -23.06 33.30
C SER A 29 -39.31 -21.81 33.70
N PRO A 30 -38.22 -21.93 34.47
CA PRO A 30 -37.32 -20.80 34.67
C PRO A 30 -36.60 -20.48 33.36
N LEU A 31 -36.55 -19.18 33.05
CA LEU A 31 -35.79 -18.59 31.96
C LEU A 31 -34.29 -18.91 32.16
N ILE A 32 -33.77 -19.91 31.44
CA ILE A 32 -32.33 -20.16 31.39
C ILE A 32 -31.71 -19.04 30.54
N ARG A 33 -31.05 -18.12 31.23
CA ARG A 33 -30.17 -17.11 30.66
C ARG A 33 -29.05 -17.83 29.90
N ALA A 34 -29.02 -17.68 28.58
CA ALA A 34 -27.93 -18.18 27.75
C ALA A 34 -26.61 -17.56 28.24
N THR A 35 -25.71 -18.41 28.74
CA THR A 35 -24.30 -18.06 28.90
C THR A 35 -23.65 -18.05 27.52
N PRO A 36 -22.77 -17.08 27.21
CA PRO A 36 -22.08 -17.06 25.93
C PRO A 36 -21.24 -18.32 25.76
N ALA A 37 -21.30 -18.85 24.53
CA ALA A 37 -20.66 -20.03 23.98
C ALA A 37 -19.50 -20.60 24.80
N ASP A 38 -19.60 -21.89 25.13
CA ASP A 38 -18.44 -22.74 25.33
C ASP A 38 -17.48 -22.50 24.16
N ASN A 39 -16.26 -22.09 24.49
CA ASN A 39 -15.14 -22.01 23.57
C ASN A 39 -14.92 -23.40 22.98
N ALA A 40 -15.55 -23.68 21.85
CA ALA A 40 -14.95 -24.55 20.85
C ALA A 40 -13.62 -23.88 20.50
N THR A 41 -12.53 -24.35 21.09
CA THR A 41 -11.21 -24.17 20.49
C THR A 41 -11.35 -24.69 19.07
N ALA A 42 -11.53 -23.77 18.12
CA ALA A 42 -11.30 -24.04 16.73
C ALA A 42 -9.93 -24.72 16.70
N ALA A 43 -9.93 -26.01 16.36
CA ALA A 43 -8.69 -26.64 15.96
C ALA A 43 -8.21 -25.76 14.82
N VAL A 44 -7.16 -24.97 15.07
CA VAL A 44 -6.38 -24.37 14.01
C VAL A 44 -5.93 -25.59 13.20
N LEU A 45 -6.61 -25.85 12.08
CA LEU A 45 -6.10 -26.80 11.11
C LEU A 45 -4.69 -26.31 10.84
N ALA A 46 -3.68 -27.13 11.15
CA ALA A 46 -2.32 -26.81 10.76
C ALA A 46 -2.36 -26.43 9.28
N ASP A 47 -1.80 -25.27 8.94
CA ASP A 47 -1.88 -24.75 7.58
C ASP A 47 -1.48 -25.84 6.58
N PRO A 48 -2.16 -25.96 5.43
CA PRO A 48 -1.86 -27.04 4.50
C PRO A 48 -0.42 -26.91 3.98
N ASN A 49 0.36 -28.01 4.04
CA ASN A 49 1.68 -28.09 3.44
C ASN A 49 1.56 -27.93 1.91
N LEU A 50 1.97 -26.77 1.39
CA LEU A 50 1.89 -26.39 -0.01
C LEU A 50 2.78 -27.24 -0.93
N ALA A 51 3.79 -27.91 -0.37
CA ALA A 51 4.73 -28.74 -1.10
C ALA A 51 4.30 -30.22 -1.22
N ALA A 52 3.28 -30.66 -0.47
CA ALA A 52 2.88 -32.06 -0.43
C ALA A 52 2.53 -32.61 -1.84
N GLY A 53 3.22 -33.68 -2.25
CA GLY A 53 3.02 -34.35 -3.55
C GLY A 53 3.41 -33.54 -4.79
N LYS A 54 4.05 -32.38 -4.63
CA LYS A 54 4.43 -31.50 -5.75
C LYS A 54 5.67 -32.00 -6.48
N SER A 55 5.86 -31.51 -7.71
CA SER A 55 7.02 -31.87 -8.52
C SER A 55 8.31 -31.29 -7.95
N THR A 56 9.37 -32.08 -7.96
CA THR A 56 10.68 -31.68 -7.41
C THR A 56 11.79 -31.87 -8.43
N SER A 57 12.89 -31.15 -8.20
CA SER A 57 14.15 -31.35 -8.90
C SER A 57 15.31 -31.12 -7.95
N ALA A 58 16.48 -31.63 -8.30
CA ALA A 58 17.70 -31.44 -7.53
C ALA A 58 18.89 -31.22 -8.45
N SER A 59 19.91 -30.55 -7.92
CA SER A 59 21.24 -30.43 -8.54
C SER A 59 21.85 -31.77 -8.94
N SER A 60 21.68 -32.78 -8.11
CA SER A 60 22.12 -34.14 -8.35
C SER A 60 21.38 -35.12 -7.44
N VAL A 61 21.56 -36.41 -7.70
CA VAL A 61 21.04 -37.50 -6.86
C VAL A 61 22.10 -38.59 -6.75
N THR A 62 22.10 -39.32 -5.63
CA THR A 62 22.91 -40.52 -5.44
C THR A 62 21.99 -41.73 -5.31
N GLN A 63 22.28 -42.79 -6.07
CA GLN A 63 21.54 -44.06 -6.02
C GLN A 63 20.02 -43.85 -6.19
N THR A 64 19.20 -44.38 -5.28
CA THR A 64 17.73 -44.30 -5.29
C THR A 64 17.19 -43.14 -4.45
N TYR A 65 18.05 -42.30 -3.89
CA TYR A 65 17.67 -41.19 -3.00
C TYR A 65 17.28 -39.95 -3.83
N VAL A 66 16.16 -40.08 -4.52
CA VAL A 66 15.67 -39.12 -5.50
C VAL A 66 15.01 -37.90 -4.87
N ALA A 67 14.92 -36.81 -5.64
CA ALA A 67 14.32 -35.55 -5.19
C ALA A 67 12.84 -35.68 -4.81
N SER A 68 12.07 -36.60 -5.40
CA SER A 68 10.63 -36.77 -5.11
C SER A 68 10.36 -37.23 -3.68
N ASN A 69 11.37 -37.77 -2.99
CA ASN A 69 11.24 -38.19 -1.60
C ASN A 69 11.00 -36.99 -0.67
N VAL A 70 11.41 -35.76 -1.02
CA VAL A 70 11.25 -34.61 -0.10
C VAL A 70 9.83 -34.07 0.00
N THR A 71 8.88 -34.65 -0.73
CA THR A 71 7.47 -34.20 -0.77
C THR A 71 6.50 -35.38 -0.68
N ASP A 72 6.97 -36.57 -0.33
CA ASP A 72 6.17 -37.81 -0.36
C ASP A 72 5.40 -38.08 0.94
N GLY A 73 5.65 -37.28 2.00
CA GLY A 73 5.01 -37.41 3.31
C GLY A 73 5.58 -38.55 4.16
N ASN A 74 6.69 -39.15 3.75
CA ASN A 74 7.37 -40.24 4.43
C ASN A 74 8.77 -39.84 4.91
N GLN A 75 8.88 -39.48 6.19
CA GLN A 75 10.16 -39.13 6.82
C GLN A 75 11.21 -40.28 6.81
N SER A 76 10.86 -41.51 6.41
CA SER A 76 11.82 -42.61 6.30
C SER A 76 12.55 -42.65 4.94
N THR A 77 12.00 -42.03 3.90
CA THR A 77 12.68 -41.83 2.61
C THR A 77 13.44 -40.50 2.64
N TYR A 78 14.40 -40.33 1.74
CA TYR A 78 15.15 -39.08 1.64
C TYR A 78 15.77 -38.88 0.27
N TRP A 79 15.98 -37.62 -0.08
CA TRP A 79 16.90 -37.20 -1.13
C TRP A 79 18.33 -37.16 -0.60
N GLU A 80 19.29 -37.59 -1.41
CA GLU A 80 20.73 -37.43 -1.17
C GLU A 80 21.41 -36.92 -2.44
N SER A 81 22.21 -35.87 -2.31
CA SER A 81 23.02 -35.33 -3.40
C SER A 81 24.25 -36.19 -3.72
N ALA A 82 24.96 -35.86 -4.80
CA ALA A 82 26.31 -36.36 -5.05
C ALA A 82 27.25 -36.03 -3.88
N ASN A 83 28.12 -36.98 -3.53
CA ASN A 83 29.06 -36.86 -2.43
C ASN A 83 30.21 -35.91 -2.78
N ASN A 84 30.68 -35.14 -1.79
CA ASN A 84 31.80 -34.20 -1.88
C ASN A 84 31.64 -33.10 -2.95
N ALA A 85 30.39 -32.73 -3.27
CA ALA A 85 30.08 -31.84 -4.38
C ALA A 85 29.34 -30.55 -3.96
N PHE A 86 29.43 -30.14 -2.69
CA PHE A 86 28.76 -28.91 -2.24
C PHE A 86 29.20 -27.67 -3.07
N PRO A 87 28.30 -26.68 -3.31
CA PRO A 87 26.92 -26.63 -2.85
C PRO A 87 26.00 -27.57 -3.65
N GLN A 88 25.02 -28.12 -2.97
CA GLN A 88 23.97 -28.97 -3.57
C GLN A 88 22.61 -28.40 -3.19
N TRP A 89 21.61 -28.66 -4.01
CA TRP A 89 20.25 -28.19 -3.80
C TRP A 89 19.19 -29.21 -4.22
N VAL A 90 18.06 -29.12 -3.52
CA VAL A 90 16.78 -29.74 -3.88
C VAL A 90 15.70 -28.65 -3.85
N GLN A 91 14.73 -28.73 -4.74
CA GLN A 91 13.64 -27.75 -4.82
C GLN A 91 12.30 -28.41 -5.13
N VAL A 92 11.23 -27.70 -4.81
CA VAL A 92 9.84 -28.03 -5.16
C VAL A 92 9.24 -26.93 -6.05
N ASP A 93 8.47 -27.30 -7.08
CA ASP A 93 7.57 -26.41 -7.83
C ASP A 93 6.17 -26.48 -7.21
N LEU A 94 5.72 -25.40 -6.57
CA LEU A 94 4.40 -25.32 -5.95
C LEU A 94 3.26 -25.33 -6.98
N GLY A 95 3.58 -25.13 -8.26
CA GLY A 95 2.65 -25.11 -9.40
C GLY A 95 2.20 -23.71 -9.80
N SER A 96 2.20 -22.78 -8.85
CA SER A 96 1.91 -21.35 -9.04
C SER A 96 2.70 -20.51 -8.04
N SER A 97 2.86 -19.22 -8.33
CA SER A 97 3.40 -18.29 -7.34
C SER A 97 2.39 -18.07 -6.23
N VAL A 98 2.78 -18.35 -4.99
CA VAL A 98 1.93 -18.28 -3.80
C VAL A 98 2.69 -17.63 -2.65
N ALA A 99 1.98 -17.01 -1.70
CA ALA A 99 2.61 -16.54 -0.47
C ALA A 99 3.06 -17.71 0.40
N THR A 100 4.29 -17.60 0.90
CA THR A 100 4.95 -18.55 1.79
C THR A 100 5.64 -17.77 2.90
N ASN A 101 5.75 -18.33 4.10
CA ASN A 101 6.41 -17.66 5.21
C ASN A 101 7.30 -18.57 6.08
N GLN A 102 7.18 -19.88 5.88
CA GLN A 102 7.86 -20.88 6.68
C GLN A 102 8.19 -22.11 5.85
N VAL A 103 9.31 -22.76 6.19
CA VAL A 103 9.57 -24.15 5.80
C VAL A 103 9.81 -25.00 7.03
N VAL A 104 9.40 -26.25 6.96
CA VAL A 104 9.77 -27.29 7.93
C VAL A 104 10.57 -28.34 7.19
N LEU A 105 11.82 -28.52 7.63
CA LEU A 105 12.79 -29.44 7.06
C LEU A 105 12.94 -30.64 7.97
N LYS A 106 12.96 -31.85 7.43
CA LYS A 106 13.13 -33.08 8.20
C LYS A 106 14.23 -33.97 7.65
N LEU A 107 14.86 -34.74 8.52
CA LEU A 107 15.71 -35.88 8.17
C LEU A 107 15.12 -37.18 8.73
N PRO A 108 15.57 -38.36 8.27
CA PRO A 108 15.14 -39.62 8.85
C PRO A 108 15.40 -39.66 10.35
N THR A 109 14.54 -40.35 11.09
CA THR A 109 14.63 -40.45 12.56
C THR A 109 15.27 -41.76 13.00
N ALA A 110 14.91 -42.87 12.35
CA ALA A 110 15.44 -44.19 12.67
C ALA A 110 16.92 -44.31 12.31
N SER A 111 17.78 -44.60 13.29
CA SER A 111 19.23 -44.79 13.13
C SER A 111 20.02 -43.57 12.62
N TRP A 112 19.42 -42.38 12.65
CA TRP A 112 20.04 -41.14 12.20
C TRP A 112 20.36 -40.24 13.39
N GLY A 113 21.64 -40.18 13.73
CA GLY A 113 22.15 -39.31 14.80
C GLY A 113 22.08 -37.82 14.45
N ALA A 114 22.27 -37.00 15.49
CA ALA A 114 22.29 -35.54 15.38
C ALA A 114 23.33 -35.07 14.36
N ARG A 115 22.96 -34.07 13.56
CA ARG A 115 23.87 -33.44 12.61
C ARG A 115 23.47 -32.01 12.31
N THR A 116 24.41 -31.26 11.79
CA THR A 116 24.19 -29.89 11.36
C THR A 116 24.38 -29.81 9.86
N GLN A 117 23.39 -29.24 9.16
CA GLN A 117 23.56 -28.83 7.77
C GLN A 117 23.61 -27.31 7.68
N THR A 118 24.59 -26.78 6.96
CA THR A 118 24.64 -25.35 6.63
C THR A 118 23.83 -25.14 5.37
N LEU A 119 22.75 -24.37 5.45
CA LEU A 119 21.81 -24.20 4.35
C LEU A 119 21.15 -22.83 4.31
N ALA A 120 20.73 -22.43 3.12
CA ALA A 120 19.85 -21.29 2.85
C ALA A 120 18.50 -21.77 2.30
N VAL A 121 17.44 -20.99 2.55
CA VAL A 121 16.13 -21.16 1.91
C VAL A 121 16.02 -20.12 0.82
N GLN A 122 15.77 -20.54 -0.41
CA GLN A 122 15.69 -19.66 -1.57
C GLN A 122 14.32 -19.74 -2.24
N GLY A 123 13.84 -18.61 -2.76
CA GLY A 123 12.58 -18.46 -3.47
C GLY A 123 12.80 -18.00 -4.92
N SER A 124 11.89 -18.38 -5.80
CA SER A 124 11.87 -17.96 -7.21
C SER A 124 10.45 -18.03 -7.77
N THR A 125 10.10 -17.11 -8.68
CA THR A 125 8.83 -17.15 -9.43
C THR A 125 8.97 -17.84 -10.79
N ASP A 126 10.18 -17.91 -11.35
CA ASP A 126 10.46 -18.40 -12.71
C ASP A 126 11.24 -19.73 -12.74
N GLY A 127 11.76 -20.18 -11.59
CA GLY A 127 12.53 -21.42 -11.47
C GLY A 127 13.98 -21.30 -11.94
N GLN A 128 14.41 -20.10 -12.33
CA GLN A 128 15.74 -19.80 -12.88
C GLN A 128 16.51 -18.84 -11.97
N ASN A 129 15.88 -17.75 -11.55
CA ASN A 129 16.45 -16.71 -10.71
C ASN A 129 16.00 -16.89 -9.27
N PHE A 130 16.94 -17.20 -8.37
CA PHE A 130 16.66 -17.45 -6.97
C PHE A 130 17.25 -16.37 -6.07
N THR A 131 16.48 -15.97 -5.06
CA THR A 131 16.90 -15.06 -3.99
C THR A 131 16.77 -15.75 -2.64
N ASP A 132 17.66 -15.44 -1.70
CA ASP A 132 17.59 -15.98 -0.34
C ASP A 132 16.38 -15.40 0.40
N LEU A 133 15.45 -16.28 0.80
CA LEU A 133 14.37 -15.98 1.75
C LEU A 133 14.91 -16.07 3.19
N SER A 134 15.78 -17.04 3.44
CA SER A 134 16.56 -17.16 4.67
C SER A 134 18.03 -17.34 4.33
N ALA A 135 18.89 -16.49 4.90
CA ALA A 135 20.33 -16.53 4.66
C ALA A 135 20.95 -17.87 5.10
N SER A 136 22.07 -18.23 4.47
CA SER A 136 22.82 -19.45 4.78
C SER A 136 23.23 -19.49 6.26
N ALA A 137 22.78 -20.52 6.99
CA ALA A 137 23.09 -20.72 8.40
C ALA A 137 23.21 -22.20 8.75
N ALA A 138 23.97 -22.50 9.80
CA ALA A 138 24.06 -23.84 10.38
C ALA A 138 22.75 -24.20 11.09
N ARG A 139 22.10 -25.28 10.66
CA ARG A 139 20.84 -25.78 11.21
C ARG A 139 21.03 -27.17 11.81
N ALA A 140 20.79 -27.30 13.11
CA ALA A 140 20.95 -28.55 13.84
C ALA A 140 19.68 -29.41 13.75
N PHE A 141 19.81 -30.61 13.21
CA PHE A 141 18.79 -31.65 13.20
C PHE A 141 19.10 -32.61 14.34
N ASN A 142 18.26 -32.59 15.37
CA ASN A 142 18.47 -33.37 16.60
C ASN A 142 17.36 -34.43 16.76
N PRO A 143 17.72 -35.69 17.09
CA PRO A 143 16.76 -36.70 17.50
C PRO A 143 15.99 -36.26 18.76
N PRO A 144 14.76 -36.76 18.97
CA PRO A 144 14.11 -37.84 18.21
C PRO A 144 13.45 -37.38 16.91
N ASN A 145 13.24 -36.07 16.72
CA ASN A 145 12.39 -35.57 15.62
C ASN A 145 13.18 -35.28 14.34
N ASN A 146 14.46 -34.90 14.45
CA ASN A 146 15.30 -34.48 13.32
C ASN A 146 14.58 -33.47 12.42
N THR A 147 14.03 -32.42 13.04
CA THR A 147 13.23 -31.38 12.37
C THR A 147 13.80 -30.01 12.64
N VAL A 148 13.78 -29.14 11.64
CA VAL A 148 14.10 -27.71 11.76
C VAL A 148 12.97 -26.91 11.11
N THR A 149 12.44 -25.93 11.83
CA THR A 149 11.52 -24.93 11.30
C THR A 149 12.31 -23.65 10.99
N ILE A 150 12.07 -23.05 9.82
CA ILE A 150 12.71 -21.81 9.39
C ILE A 150 11.63 -20.85 8.94
N ASP A 151 11.44 -19.80 9.73
CA ASP A 151 10.63 -18.64 9.36
C ASP A 151 11.47 -17.65 8.56
N TYR A 152 10.88 -17.08 7.51
CA TYR A 152 11.53 -16.08 6.65
C TYR A 152 10.64 -14.88 6.35
N GLY A 153 9.49 -14.76 7.02
CA GLY A 153 8.49 -13.73 6.71
C GLY A 153 7.78 -13.99 5.39
N THR A 154 6.76 -13.20 5.06
CA THR A 154 5.95 -13.45 3.86
C THR A 154 6.72 -13.14 2.58
N ALA A 155 6.78 -14.10 1.66
CA ALA A 155 7.31 -13.97 0.32
C ALA A 155 6.45 -14.71 -0.70
N THR A 156 6.19 -14.08 -1.84
CA THR A 156 5.51 -14.73 -2.97
C THR A 156 6.52 -15.51 -3.81
N THR A 157 6.38 -16.83 -3.85
CA THR A 157 7.30 -17.74 -4.56
C THR A 157 6.54 -18.85 -5.25
N ARG A 158 7.05 -19.35 -6.37
CA ARG A 158 6.58 -20.59 -7.01
C ARG A 158 7.50 -21.77 -6.73
N PHE A 159 8.80 -21.52 -6.66
CA PHE A 159 9.82 -22.53 -6.41
C PHE A 159 10.47 -22.26 -5.07
N VAL A 160 10.50 -23.27 -4.19
CA VAL A 160 11.26 -23.20 -2.94
C VAL A 160 12.44 -24.15 -3.04
N ARG A 161 13.64 -23.63 -2.84
CA ARG A 161 14.90 -24.37 -2.95
C ARG A 161 15.66 -24.35 -1.63
N ILE A 162 16.10 -25.52 -1.19
CA ILE A 162 17.02 -25.68 -0.07
C ILE A 162 18.42 -25.86 -0.62
N ARG A 163 19.29 -24.87 -0.42
CA ARG A 163 20.68 -24.90 -0.88
C ARG A 163 21.58 -25.26 0.31
N VAL A 164 22.17 -26.45 0.26
CA VAL A 164 23.06 -26.99 1.30
C VAL A 164 24.52 -26.78 0.89
N THR A 165 25.33 -26.27 1.82
CA THR A 165 26.77 -25.99 1.62
C THR A 165 27.68 -26.83 2.52
N ALA A 166 27.15 -27.42 3.59
CA ALA A 166 27.90 -28.34 4.45
C ALA A 166 26.94 -29.28 5.21
N ASN A 167 27.44 -30.45 5.61
CA ASN A 167 26.76 -31.41 6.48
C ASN A 167 27.81 -32.11 7.36
N THR A 168 27.60 -32.13 8.67
CA THR A 168 28.59 -32.65 9.63
C THR A 168 28.68 -34.17 9.70
N ALA A 169 27.64 -34.90 9.25
CA ALA A 169 27.59 -36.36 9.38
C ALA A 169 27.88 -37.12 8.08
N TRP A 170 27.69 -36.49 6.93
CA TRP A 170 27.87 -37.10 5.62
C TRP A 170 28.24 -36.03 4.59
N PRO A 171 29.14 -36.29 3.61
CA PRO A 171 29.59 -35.26 2.67
C PRO A 171 28.58 -35.01 1.52
N ALA A 172 27.28 -34.97 1.81
CA ALA A 172 26.21 -34.70 0.86
C ALA A 172 25.06 -33.91 1.52
N GLY A 173 24.26 -33.23 0.71
CA GLY A 173 22.97 -32.70 1.13
C GLY A 173 21.99 -33.85 1.30
N GLN A 174 21.27 -33.87 2.42
CA GLN A 174 20.28 -34.90 2.73
C GLN A 174 18.99 -34.24 3.20
N LEU A 175 17.82 -34.70 2.74
CA LEU A 175 16.54 -34.19 3.21
C LEU A 175 15.44 -35.25 3.04
N SER A 176 14.65 -35.49 4.09
CA SER A 176 13.46 -36.36 4.02
C SER A 176 12.21 -35.62 3.66
N GLU A 177 12.01 -34.43 4.20
CA GLU A 177 10.82 -33.62 3.91
C GLU A 177 11.21 -32.15 3.76
N LEU A 178 10.61 -31.51 2.75
CA LEU A 178 10.52 -30.09 2.55
C LEU A 178 9.03 -29.72 2.62
N GLU A 179 8.57 -29.30 3.79
CA GLU A 179 7.23 -28.74 3.94
C GLU A 179 7.31 -27.23 3.75
N VAL A 180 6.35 -26.67 3.00
CA VAL A 180 6.25 -25.23 2.73
C VAL A 180 4.89 -24.76 3.22
N TYR A 181 4.88 -23.75 4.08
CA TYR A 181 3.66 -23.20 4.64
C TYR A 181 3.47 -21.75 4.21
N GLY A 182 2.20 -21.40 4.01
CA GLY A 182 1.74 -20.04 3.75
C GLY A 182 1.25 -19.36 5.03
N PRO A 183 0.89 -18.07 4.93
CA PRO A 183 0.13 -17.37 5.97
C PRO A 183 -1.15 -18.13 6.34
N ALA A 184 -1.57 -18.04 7.61
CA ALA A 184 -2.61 -18.88 8.23
C ALA A 184 -4.03 -18.82 7.61
N THR A 185 -4.23 -18.02 6.56
CA THR A 185 -5.49 -17.91 5.82
C THR A 185 -5.54 -18.83 4.60
N GLY A 186 -4.41 -19.37 4.14
CA GLY A 186 -4.30 -20.18 2.91
C GLY A 186 -4.52 -19.38 1.61
N ASP A 187 -4.72 -18.07 1.71
CA ASP A 187 -4.95 -17.18 0.57
C ASP A 187 -3.64 -16.73 -0.05
N THR A 188 -3.57 -16.81 -1.38
CA THR A 188 -2.34 -16.66 -2.15
C THR A 188 -2.48 -15.70 -3.32
N GLN A 189 -3.70 -15.22 -3.57
CA GLN A 189 -3.98 -14.27 -4.62
C GLN A 189 -3.92 -12.86 -4.03
N ALA A 190 -3.19 -11.97 -4.71
CA ALA A 190 -3.10 -10.60 -4.29
C ALA A 190 -4.34 -9.80 -4.72
N PRO A 191 -4.73 -8.76 -3.94
CA PRO A 191 -5.75 -7.83 -4.37
C PRO A 191 -5.40 -7.15 -5.70
N THR A 192 -6.41 -6.67 -6.42
CA THR A 192 -6.18 -5.80 -7.59
C THR A 192 -5.50 -4.50 -7.17
N ALA A 193 -4.77 -3.85 -8.09
CA ALA A 193 -4.24 -2.51 -7.81
C ALA A 193 -5.38 -1.51 -7.53
N PRO A 194 -5.23 -0.59 -6.55
CA PRO A 194 -6.19 0.49 -6.36
C PRO A 194 -6.30 1.35 -7.63
N GLY A 195 -7.53 1.67 -8.03
CA GLY A 195 -7.79 2.43 -9.25
C GLY A 195 -7.94 3.94 -8.99
N ASN A 196 -7.81 4.76 -10.03
CA ASN A 196 -8.17 6.18 -10.01
C ASN A 196 -7.62 6.98 -8.81
N LEU A 197 -6.35 6.77 -8.44
CA LEU A 197 -5.72 7.60 -7.42
C LEU A 197 -5.71 9.05 -7.92
N ALA A 198 -6.26 9.94 -7.10
CA ALA A 198 -6.32 11.37 -7.34
C ALA A 198 -6.01 12.11 -6.03
N PHE A 199 -5.70 13.41 -6.13
CA PHE A 199 -5.58 14.27 -4.96
C PHE A 199 -6.32 15.58 -5.14
N THR A 200 -6.63 16.21 -4.02
CA THR A 200 -7.11 17.59 -3.90
C THR A 200 -6.34 18.29 -2.79
N GLU A 201 -6.30 19.62 -2.80
CA GLU A 201 -5.64 20.42 -1.76
C GLU A 201 -6.69 21.24 -0.99
N PRO A 202 -7.29 20.69 0.07
CA PRO A 202 -8.33 21.40 0.82
C PRO A 202 -7.82 22.65 1.54
N ALA A 203 -6.53 22.72 1.84
CA ALA A 203 -5.85 23.88 2.41
C ALA A 203 -4.38 23.86 2.00
N ALA A 204 -3.68 25.00 2.20
CA ALA A 204 -2.26 25.09 1.90
C ALA A 204 -1.47 24.03 2.69
N GLY A 205 -0.73 23.19 1.96
CA GLY A 205 0.08 22.12 2.52
C GLY A 205 -0.69 20.85 2.89
N GLN A 206 -2.00 20.78 2.66
CA GLN A 206 -2.78 19.55 2.86
C GLN A 206 -3.06 18.87 1.53
N ILE A 207 -2.70 17.60 1.40
CA ILE A 207 -2.89 16.79 0.20
C ILE A 207 -3.86 15.67 0.56
N ARG A 208 -5.12 15.80 0.15
CA ARG A 208 -6.13 14.75 0.35
C ARG A 208 -6.17 13.83 -0.87
N LEU A 209 -5.71 12.61 -0.69
CA LEU A 209 -5.75 11.50 -1.63
C LEU A 209 -7.07 10.76 -1.57
N THR A 210 -7.59 10.34 -2.72
CA THR A 210 -8.72 9.40 -2.84
C THR A 210 -8.43 8.38 -3.93
N TRP A 211 -8.93 7.15 -3.78
CA TRP A 211 -8.79 6.09 -4.77
C TRP A 211 -10.03 5.19 -4.82
N THR A 212 -10.16 4.43 -5.89
CA THR A 212 -11.17 3.38 -6.05
C THR A 212 -10.69 2.10 -5.37
N ALA A 213 -11.60 1.44 -4.65
CA ALA A 213 -11.30 0.23 -3.92
C ALA A 213 -10.76 -0.89 -4.81
N SER A 214 -9.84 -1.67 -4.25
CA SER A 214 -9.39 -2.94 -4.81
C SER A 214 -10.39 -4.05 -4.53
N THR A 215 -10.34 -5.11 -5.33
CA THR A 215 -11.07 -6.36 -5.11
C THR A 215 -10.09 -7.50 -4.88
N ASP A 216 -10.53 -8.49 -4.14
CA ASP A 216 -9.77 -9.69 -3.81
C ASP A 216 -10.73 -10.88 -3.66
N ASN A 217 -10.23 -12.11 -3.82
CA ASN A 217 -11.03 -13.33 -3.71
C ASN A 217 -11.48 -13.64 -2.27
N VAL A 218 -10.74 -13.20 -1.25
CA VAL A 218 -11.11 -13.34 0.17
C VAL A 218 -11.47 -11.99 0.76
N GLY A 219 -10.64 -10.98 0.53
CA GLY A 219 -10.95 -9.61 0.93
C GLY A 219 -9.71 -8.74 1.17
N VAL A 220 -9.88 -7.45 0.88
CA VAL A 220 -8.86 -6.44 1.15
C VAL A 220 -8.88 -6.09 2.64
N SER A 221 -7.73 -6.26 3.31
CA SER A 221 -7.56 -5.96 4.73
C SER A 221 -7.04 -4.53 4.98
N GLY A 222 -6.35 -3.94 3.99
CA GLY A 222 -5.78 -2.60 4.14
C GLY A 222 -5.23 -1.97 2.86
N TYR A 223 -4.82 -0.70 3.00
CA TYR A 223 -4.11 0.05 1.98
C TYR A 223 -2.84 0.68 2.55
N ASP A 224 -1.74 0.53 1.84
CA ASP A 224 -0.45 1.17 2.15
C ASP A 224 -0.26 2.36 1.21
N VAL A 225 -0.15 3.55 1.78
CA VAL A 225 0.07 4.80 1.04
C VAL A 225 1.55 5.12 1.05
N TYR A 226 2.13 5.35 -0.13
CA TYR A 226 3.53 5.69 -0.29
C TYR A 226 3.68 7.14 -0.75
N ALA A 227 4.67 7.85 -0.19
CA ALA A 227 5.09 9.19 -0.59
C ALA A 227 6.58 9.15 -0.96
N ASN A 228 6.93 9.59 -2.16
CA ASN A 228 8.31 9.58 -2.69
C ASN A 228 9.00 8.20 -2.56
N GLY A 229 8.23 7.12 -2.76
CA GLY A 229 8.71 5.75 -2.67
C GLY A 229 8.82 5.18 -1.25
N GLN A 230 8.57 5.98 -0.21
CA GLN A 230 8.58 5.55 1.19
C GLN A 230 7.16 5.32 1.71
N LEU A 231 6.97 4.30 2.55
CA LEU A 231 5.68 4.04 3.18
C LEU A 231 5.33 5.21 4.11
N ARG A 232 4.22 5.88 3.82
CA ARG A 232 3.72 7.01 4.61
C ARG A 232 2.80 6.55 5.73
N THR A 233 1.88 5.64 5.43
CA THR A 233 0.94 5.07 6.39
C THR A 233 0.31 3.77 5.87
N SER A 234 -0.30 3.00 6.78
CA SER A 234 -1.14 1.85 6.51
C SER A 234 -2.54 2.09 7.06
N LEU A 235 -3.57 1.81 6.26
CA LEU A 235 -4.99 2.07 6.56
C LEU A 235 -5.78 0.76 6.51
N ALA A 236 -6.95 0.75 7.17
CA ALA A 236 -7.89 -0.38 7.09
C ALA A 236 -8.54 -0.48 5.70
N GLY A 237 -8.94 -1.70 5.30
CA GLY A 237 -9.42 -2.02 3.95
C GLY A 237 -10.71 -1.32 3.51
N ASN A 238 -11.43 -0.71 4.45
CA ASN A 238 -12.62 0.11 4.17
C ASN A 238 -12.31 1.62 4.06
N VAL A 239 -11.05 2.04 4.24
CA VAL A 239 -10.62 3.44 4.12
C VAL A 239 -10.08 3.70 2.71
N LEU A 240 -10.71 4.64 2.01
CA LEU A 240 -10.39 4.99 0.62
C LEU A 240 -9.92 6.45 0.44
N THR A 241 -9.57 7.10 1.56
CA THR A 241 -9.11 8.49 1.59
C THR A 241 -8.00 8.64 2.62
N TYR A 242 -7.05 9.51 2.33
CA TYR A 242 -5.97 9.86 3.26
C TYR A 242 -5.55 11.31 3.05
N THR A 243 -5.33 12.06 4.12
CA THR A 243 -4.78 13.42 4.04
C THR A 243 -3.35 13.40 4.58
N ASP A 244 -2.42 13.88 3.76
CA ASP A 244 -1.03 14.09 4.13
C ASP A 244 -0.73 15.59 4.26
N ASP A 245 -0.02 15.98 5.30
CA ASP A 245 0.44 17.35 5.51
C ASP A 245 1.90 17.47 5.04
N GLN A 246 2.15 18.33 4.05
CA GLN A 246 3.44 18.53 3.40
C GLN A 246 3.67 20.02 3.15
N PRO A 247 4.90 20.54 3.30
CA PRO A 247 5.20 21.93 2.95
C PRO A 247 4.73 22.26 1.53
N ALA A 248 4.09 23.41 1.33
CA ALA A 248 3.60 23.82 0.01
C ALA A 248 4.73 23.95 -1.04
N SER A 249 5.97 24.13 -0.59
CA SER A 249 7.17 24.17 -1.44
C SER A 249 7.70 22.80 -1.86
N ALA A 250 7.26 21.70 -1.25
CA ALA A 250 7.76 20.36 -1.55
C ALA A 250 6.99 19.71 -2.71
N SER A 251 7.70 19.17 -3.70
CA SER A 251 7.09 18.24 -4.66
C SER A 251 6.98 16.85 -4.02
N VAL A 252 5.80 16.24 -4.08
CA VAL A 252 5.54 14.92 -3.48
C VAL A 252 4.74 14.05 -4.45
N SER A 253 5.25 12.84 -4.69
CA SER A 253 4.62 11.84 -5.54
C SER A 253 4.05 10.70 -4.71
N TYR A 254 2.80 10.30 -5.00
CA TYR A 254 2.08 9.27 -4.27
C TYR A 254 1.67 8.09 -5.14
N PHE A 255 1.69 6.90 -4.56
CA PHE A 255 0.99 5.72 -5.05
C PHE A 255 0.44 4.92 -3.86
N VAL A 256 -0.56 4.07 -4.11
CA VAL A 256 -1.20 3.24 -3.08
C VAL A 256 -1.12 1.77 -3.49
N ARG A 257 -0.96 0.88 -2.51
CA ARG A 257 -1.10 -0.58 -2.67
C ARG A 257 -2.19 -1.10 -1.76
N ALA A 258 -2.94 -2.10 -2.21
CA ALA A 258 -3.84 -2.87 -1.36
C ALA A 258 -3.11 -4.07 -0.76
N LYS A 259 -3.59 -4.54 0.39
CA LYS A 259 -3.14 -5.78 1.03
C LYS A 259 -4.33 -6.56 1.57
N ASP A 260 -4.18 -7.87 1.67
CA ASP A 260 -5.16 -8.79 2.26
C ASP A 260 -4.71 -9.28 3.65
N ALA A 261 -5.46 -10.21 4.24
CA ALA A 261 -5.12 -10.79 5.54
C ALA A 261 -4.01 -11.86 5.46
N ALA A 262 -3.72 -12.40 4.26
CA ALA A 262 -2.57 -13.27 4.02
C ALA A 262 -1.26 -12.49 3.93
N GLY A 263 -1.32 -11.18 3.71
CA GLY A 263 -0.15 -10.34 3.46
C GLY A 263 0.26 -10.31 1.99
N ASN A 264 -0.59 -10.77 1.05
CA ASN A 264 -0.37 -10.49 -0.36
C ASN A 264 -0.57 -8.98 -0.60
N GLN A 265 0.25 -8.40 -1.48
CA GLN A 265 0.17 -6.98 -1.86
C GLN A 265 -0.13 -6.84 -3.35
N SER A 266 -0.98 -5.88 -3.68
CA SER A 266 -1.26 -5.53 -5.07
C SER A 266 -0.05 -4.86 -5.75
N ALA A 267 -0.11 -4.75 -7.09
CA ALA A 267 0.68 -3.76 -7.81
C ALA A 267 0.35 -2.32 -7.37
N ASN A 268 1.21 -1.36 -7.71
CA ASN A 268 0.95 0.07 -7.46
C ASN A 268 -0.30 0.53 -8.21
N SER A 269 -1.04 1.47 -7.62
CA SER A 269 -1.97 2.34 -8.36
C SER A 269 -1.23 3.18 -9.42
N ASN A 270 -1.98 3.99 -10.18
CA ASN A 270 -1.38 5.13 -10.88
C ASN A 270 -0.67 6.07 -9.88
N THR A 271 0.33 6.82 -10.36
CA THR A 271 1.03 7.83 -9.55
C THR A 271 0.41 9.19 -9.75
N VAL A 272 0.31 9.97 -8.67
CA VAL A 272 -0.04 11.40 -8.71
C VAL A 272 1.07 12.22 -8.07
N THR A 273 1.35 13.39 -8.62
CA THR A 273 2.41 14.28 -8.12
C THR A 273 1.81 15.64 -7.81
N ARG A 274 1.94 16.08 -6.55
CA ARG A 274 1.72 17.47 -6.18
C ARG A 274 3.05 18.20 -6.31
N ASN A 275 3.14 19.17 -7.22
CA ASN A 275 4.35 19.96 -7.39
C ASN A 275 4.50 20.99 -6.27
N GLY A 276 5.73 21.20 -5.82
CA GLY A 276 6.07 22.30 -4.92
C GLY A 276 5.81 23.64 -5.57
N SER A 277 5.34 24.60 -4.80
CA SER A 277 5.15 25.99 -5.22
C SER A 277 6.16 26.88 -4.52
N SER A 278 6.78 27.80 -5.26
CA SER A 278 7.73 28.78 -4.72
C SER A 278 7.06 29.99 -4.04
N GLY A 279 5.74 29.96 -3.87
CA GLY A 279 4.96 30.98 -3.16
C GLY A 279 4.68 30.64 -1.69
N PRO A 280 4.00 31.53 -0.93
CA PRO A 280 3.68 31.32 0.49
C PRO A 280 2.62 30.21 0.73
N GLY A 281 2.08 29.60 -0.32
CA GLY A 281 1.05 28.56 -0.27
C GLY A 281 1.03 27.73 -1.54
N SER A 282 0.04 26.84 -1.67
CA SER A 282 -0.13 26.02 -2.88
C SER A 282 -0.57 26.87 -4.07
N ASN A 283 0.06 26.66 -5.23
CA ASN A 283 -0.32 27.31 -6.47
C ASN A 283 -1.55 26.64 -7.10
N LEU A 284 -2.74 27.11 -6.71
CA LEU A 284 -4.02 26.59 -7.20
C LEU A 284 -4.24 26.79 -8.72
N ALA A 285 -3.46 27.66 -9.35
CA ALA A 285 -3.54 27.92 -10.79
C ALA A 285 -2.71 26.94 -11.62
N LEU A 286 -1.77 26.19 -11.02
CA LEU A 286 -0.79 25.38 -11.73
C LEU A 286 -1.45 24.35 -12.67
N GLY A 287 -1.16 24.46 -13.96
CA GLY A 287 -1.67 23.56 -15.01
C GLY A 287 -3.19 23.62 -15.23
N LYS A 288 -3.89 24.55 -14.60
CA LYS A 288 -5.34 24.72 -14.76
C LYS A 288 -5.71 25.29 -16.13
N PRO A 289 -6.95 25.09 -16.61
CA PRO A 289 -7.42 25.78 -17.80
C PRO A 289 -7.28 27.30 -17.63
N ILE A 290 -6.64 27.93 -18.61
CA ILE A 290 -6.38 29.36 -18.62
C ILE A 290 -6.65 29.93 -20.02
N THR A 291 -7.29 31.09 -20.07
CA THR A 291 -7.69 31.76 -21.32
C THR A 291 -7.25 33.20 -21.30
N ALA A 292 -6.88 33.76 -22.46
CA ALA A 292 -6.48 35.15 -22.58
C ALA A 292 -7.34 35.89 -23.62
N SER A 293 -7.41 37.22 -23.53
CA SER A 293 -8.03 38.07 -24.58
C SER A 293 -7.31 37.97 -25.93
N GLY A 294 -6.08 37.45 -25.93
CA GLY A 294 -5.26 37.15 -27.10
C GLY A 294 -3.80 37.00 -26.68
N PHE A 295 -2.94 36.66 -27.65
CA PHE A 295 -1.51 36.59 -27.45
C PHE A 295 -0.72 36.89 -28.72
N VAL A 296 0.59 37.16 -28.57
CA VAL A 296 1.52 37.31 -29.69
C VAL A 296 2.45 36.09 -29.76
N HIS A 297 2.76 35.63 -30.98
CA HIS A 297 3.70 34.53 -31.23
C HIS A 297 3.38 33.27 -30.42
N THR A 298 4.36 32.72 -29.70
CA THR A 298 4.26 31.52 -28.88
C THR A 298 4.05 31.83 -27.39
N PHE A 299 3.82 33.10 -27.04
CA PHE A 299 3.64 33.57 -25.66
C PHE A 299 2.19 33.38 -25.21
N VAL A 300 1.75 32.11 -25.19
CA VAL A 300 0.37 31.67 -24.97
C VAL A 300 -0.04 31.72 -23.50
N ALA A 301 -1.34 31.72 -23.23
CA ALA A 301 -1.91 31.80 -21.87
C ALA A 301 -1.41 30.69 -20.93
N THR A 302 -1.21 29.46 -21.43
CA THR A 302 -0.75 28.31 -20.62
C THR A 302 0.66 28.50 -20.05
N ASN A 303 1.46 29.38 -20.64
CA ASN A 303 2.75 29.72 -20.08
C ASN A 303 2.61 30.48 -18.75
N ALA A 304 1.48 31.17 -18.50
CA ALA A 304 1.34 31.96 -17.29
C ALA A 304 1.17 31.10 -16.01
N ASN A 305 0.73 29.85 -16.14
CA ASN A 305 0.44 28.97 -15.01
C ASN A 305 1.16 27.61 -15.06
N ASP A 306 2.35 27.55 -15.67
CA ASP A 306 3.20 26.36 -15.76
C ASP A 306 4.31 26.30 -14.66
N ASP A 307 4.41 27.33 -13.82
CA ASP A 307 5.47 27.54 -12.80
C ASP A 307 6.91 27.62 -13.35
N ASP A 308 7.11 27.81 -14.66
CA ASP A 308 8.43 27.96 -15.29
C ASP A 308 8.72 29.41 -15.71
N VAL A 309 9.37 30.21 -14.86
CA VAL A 309 9.63 31.65 -15.13
C VAL A 309 10.43 31.97 -16.42
N THR A 310 10.93 30.96 -17.15
CA THR A 310 11.61 31.15 -18.43
C THR A 310 10.66 31.28 -19.64
N THR A 311 9.44 30.73 -19.57
CA THR A 311 8.40 30.97 -20.59
C THR A 311 7.53 32.17 -20.17
N TYR A 312 6.58 32.68 -20.98
CA TYR A 312 5.63 33.72 -20.53
C TYR A 312 4.43 33.86 -21.46
N TRP A 313 3.37 34.51 -20.96
CA TRP A 313 2.28 35.03 -21.78
C TRP A 313 2.50 36.51 -22.13
N GLU A 314 2.22 36.90 -23.37
CA GLU A 314 2.23 38.28 -23.85
C GLU A 314 0.90 38.57 -24.53
N GLY A 315 0.11 39.50 -23.99
CA GLY A 315 -1.16 39.91 -24.60
C GLY A 315 -0.96 40.60 -25.95
N ASN A 316 -2.04 40.81 -26.70
CA ASN A 316 -2.02 41.56 -27.98
C ASN A 316 -3.11 42.64 -28.06
N THR A 317 -3.83 42.89 -26.97
CA THR A 317 -4.86 43.92 -26.83
C THR A 317 -4.57 44.83 -25.63
N ASN A 318 -5.22 45.99 -25.55
CA ASN A 318 -5.25 46.82 -24.35
C ASN A 318 -6.70 47.32 -24.11
N PRO A 319 -7.38 46.92 -23.02
CA PRO A 319 -6.89 46.03 -21.96
C PRO A 319 -6.62 44.60 -22.45
N ALA A 320 -5.67 43.93 -21.80
CA ALA A 320 -5.45 42.50 -21.95
C ALA A 320 -6.04 41.76 -20.74
N THR A 321 -6.63 40.59 -20.95
CA THR A 321 -7.15 39.76 -19.86
C THR A 321 -6.54 38.38 -19.87
N LEU A 322 -6.36 37.82 -18.69
CA LEU A 322 -5.93 36.44 -18.46
C LEU A 322 -6.83 35.85 -17.37
N THR A 323 -7.52 34.75 -17.67
CA THR A 323 -8.53 34.14 -16.79
C THR A 323 -8.20 32.68 -16.54
N THR A 324 -7.95 32.32 -15.28
CA THR A 324 -7.68 30.96 -14.83
C THR A 324 -8.92 30.36 -14.18
N GLN A 325 -9.25 29.13 -14.55
CA GLN A 325 -10.35 28.36 -13.97
C GLN A 325 -9.81 27.38 -12.92
N LEU A 326 -10.07 27.63 -11.64
CA LEU A 326 -9.59 26.79 -10.53
C LEU A 326 -10.32 25.44 -10.48
N GLY A 327 -11.52 25.39 -11.06
CA GLY A 327 -12.38 24.20 -11.21
C GLY A 327 -13.50 24.10 -10.18
N ALA A 328 -13.34 24.73 -9.01
CA ALA A 328 -14.36 24.88 -7.98
C ALA A 328 -14.04 26.12 -7.14
N ASN A 329 -15.00 26.59 -6.35
CA ASN A 329 -14.77 27.68 -5.40
C ASN A 329 -13.63 27.34 -4.42
N ALA A 330 -12.59 28.18 -4.40
CA ALA A 330 -11.44 28.07 -3.50
C ALA A 330 -11.21 29.37 -2.74
N ASP A 331 -10.76 29.25 -1.49
CA ASP A 331 -10.37 30.40 -0.67
C ASP A 331 -8.94 30.83 -1.04
N LEU A 332 -8.79 32.08 -1.46
CA LEU A 332 -7.53 32.67 -1.89
C LEU A 332 -6.97 33.56 -0.78
N SER A 333 -5.68 33.39 -0.48
CA SER A 333 -4.93 34.23 0.48
C SER A 333 -4.00 35.23 -0.20
N SER A 334 -3.53 34.92 -1.40
CA SER A 334 -2.73 35.83 -2.22
C SER A 334 -2.80 35.47 -3.70
N ILE A 335 -2.53 36.45 -4.55
CA ILE A 335 -2.21 36.26 -5.97
C ILE A 335 -0.75 36.65 -6.17
N VAL A 336 0.05 35.74 -6.71
CA VAL A 336 1.46 35.97 -7.01
C VAL A 336 1.59 36.13 -8.51
N ILE A 337 2.09 37.28 -8.96
CA ILE A 337 2.39 37.56 -10.37
C ILE A 337 3.89 37.63 -10.52
N ARG A 338 4.41 36.99 -11.56
CA ARG A 338 5.84 36.95 -11.85
C ARG A 338 6.13 37.37 -13.28
N LEU A 339 7.28 37.99 -13.48
CA LEU A 339 7.83 38.25 -14.80
C LEU A 339 9.11 37.44 -15.00
N ASN A 340 9.48 37.23 -16.26
CA ASN A 340 10.72 36.57 -16.60
C ASN A 340 11.91 37.30 -15.90
N PRO A 341 12.78 36.57 -15.18
CA PRO A 341 13.89 37.15 -14.42
C PRO A 341 15.09 37.59 -15.27
N ASP A 342 15.05 37.39 -16.60
CA ASP A 342 16.11 37.81 -17.51
C ASP A 342 16.46 39.30 -17.30
N SER A 343 17.74 39.58 -17.04
CA SER A 343 18.24 40.90 -16.72
C SER A 343 18.12 41.91 -17.87
N ALA A 344 17.89 41.45 -19.11
CA ALA A 344 17.50 42.31 -20.22
C ALA A 344 16.16 43.01 -19.97
N TRP A 345 15.33 42.49 -19.06
CA TRP A 345 14.07 43.06 -18.64
C TRP A 345 14.32 43.96 -17.42
N GLY A 346 14.67 45.21 -17.68
CA GLY A 346 14.79 46.24 -16.64
C GLY A 346 13.52 46.39 -15.79
N ALA A 347 13.65 47.10 -14.66
CA ALA A 347 12.52 47.35 -13.76
C ALA A 347 11.34 47.98 -14.50
N ARG A 348 10.13 47.48 -14.25
CA ARG A 348 8.92 47.92 -14.93
C ARG A 348 7.73 47.98 -14.00
N ALA A 349 6.73 48.77 -14.38
CA ALA A 349 5.47 48.85 -13.68
C ALA A 349 4.35 48.32 -14.58
N GLN A 350 3.53 47.41 -14.06
CA GLN A 350 2.30 47.00 -14.71
C GLN A 350 1.10 47.51 -13.94
N THR A 351 0.12 48.04 -14.66
CA THR A 351 -1.16 48.48 -14.09
C THR A 351 -2.20 47.42 -14.37
N PHE A 352 -2.80 46.88 -13.33
CA PHE A 352 -3.83 45.86 -13.45
C PHE A 352 -4.77 45.83 -12.25
N SER A 353 -5.95 45.23 -12.46
CA SER A 353 -6.91 44.85 -11.42
C SER A 353 -7.09 43.33 -11.39
N ILE A 354 -7.50 42.78 -10.25
CA ILE A 354 -7.83 41.36 -10.11
C ILE A 354 -9.32 41.24 -9.86
N LEU A 355 -9.97 40.42 -10.68
CA LEU A 355 -11.37 40.09 -10.57
C LEU A 355 -11.54 38.61 -10.25
N GLY A 356 -12.66 38.26 -9.65
CA GLY A 356 -13.02 36.89 -9.35
C GLY A 356 -14.45 36.56 -9.73
N ARG A 357 -14.72 35.28 -9.92
CA ARG A 357 -16.07 34.79 -10.23
C ARG A 357 -16.34 33.52 -9.43
N ASP A 358 -17.44 33.53 -8.68
CA ASP A 358 -17.98 32.33 -8.04
C ASP A 358 -18.47 31.33 -9.10
N GLN A 359 -18.36 30.03 -8.84
CA GLN A 359 -18.76 28.98 -9.79
C GLN A 359 -20.23 29.08 -10.25
N SER A 360 -21.11 29.68 -9.45
CA SER A 360 -22.53 29.89 -9.75
C SER A 360 -22.83 31.24 -10.39
N ALA A 361 -21.84 32.14 -10.45
CA ALA A 361 -22.01 33.48 -10.98
C ALA A 361 -21.75 33.53 -12.49
N SER A 362 -22.50 34.38 -13.20
CA SER A 362 -22.31 34.63 -14.64
C SER A 362 -21.25 35.71 -14.92
N GLY A 363 -20.99 36.61 -13.96
CA GLY A 363 -20.10 37.76 -14.09
C GLY A 363 -18.96 37.80 -13.08
N PHE A 364 -17.93 38.57 -13.41
CA PHE A 364 -16.77 38.81 -12.54
C PHE A 364 -17.02 40.02 -11.63
N THR A 365 -16.51 39.96 -10.40
CA THR A 365 -16.46 41.08 -9.44
C THR A 365 -15.01 41.45 -9.12
N THR A 366 -14.76 42.72 -8.83
CA THR A 366 -13.41 43.19 -8.48
C THR A 366 -13.01 42.69 -7.08
N ILE A 367 -11.92 41.92 -6.99
CA ILE A 367 -11.29 41.53 -5.72
C ILE A 367 -10.24 42.56 -5.31
N VAL A 368 -9.43 43.00 -6.28
CA VAL A 368 -8.39 44.01 -6.08
C VAL A 368 -8.58 45.12 -7.11
N PRO A 369 -8.76 46.39 -6.68
CA PRO A 369 -8.92 47.51 -7.60
C PRO A 369 -7.66 47.70 -8.45
N SER A 370 -7.82 48.41 -9.57
CA SER A 370 -6.69 48.69 -10.46
C SER A 370 -5.61 49.50 -9.74
N ALA A 371 -4.38 48.99 -9.74
CA ALA A 371 -3.21 49.67 -9.20
C ALA A 371 -1.97 49.39 -10.06
N SER A 372 -0.93 50.20 -9.89
CA SER A 372 0.36 50.01 -10.56
C SER A 372 1.32 49.28 -9.64
N TYR A 373 1.92 48.19 -10.14
CA TYR A 373 2.81 47.32 -9.40
C TYR A 373 4.17 47.25 -10.07
N THR A 374 5.22 47.49 -9.30
CA THR A 374 6.60 47.50 -9.78
C THR A 374 7.21 46.11 -9.68
N PHE A 375 7.77 45.64 -10.79
CA PHE A 375 8.58 44.44 -10.90
C PHE A 375 10.03 44.86 -11.11
N SER A 376 10.91 44.44 -10.20
CA SER A 376 12.34 44.72 -10.27
C SER A 376 13.12 43.42 -10.27
N PRO A 377 14.16 43.28 -11.13
CA PRO A 377 15.08 42.14 -11.04
C PRO A 377 15.73 42.01 -9.67
N SER A 378 15.96 43.12 -8.97
CA SER A 378 16.52 43.13 -7.60
C SER A 378 15.59 42.52 -6.54
N SER A 379 14.29 42.43 -6.82
CA SER A 379 13.29 41.79 -5.97
C SER A 379 12.74 40.50 -6.59
N GLY A 380 13.46 39.91 -7.54
CA GLY A 380 13.09 38.65 -8.20
C GLY A 380 11.93 38.76 -9.19
N ASN A 381 11.62 39.96 -9.70
CA ASN A 381 10.56 40.19 -10.68
C ASN A 381 9.20 39.57 -10.28
N SER A 382 8.87 39.64 -8.98
CA SER A 382 7.66 39.05 -8.42
C SER A 382 6.92 40.05 -7.55
N VAL A 383 5.59 40.00 -7.60
CA VAL A 383 4.71 40.75 -6.69
C VAL A 383 3.70 39.79 -6.10
N THR A 384 3.56 39.83 -4.77
CA THR A 384 2.55 39.06 -4.03
C THR A 384 1.49 40.01 -3.52
N ILE A 385 0.25 39.78 -3.92
CA ILE A 385 -0.90 40.61 -3.58
C ILE A 385 -1.77 39.83 -2.59
N PRO A 386 -1.85 40.23 -1.32
CA PRO A 386 -2.76 39.61 -0.37
C PRO A 386 -4.21 39.77 -0.83
N VAL A 387 -4.99 38.69 -0.77
CA VAL A 387 -6.43 38.71 -1.06
C VAL A 387 -7.19 37.92 -0.01
N SER A 388 -8.47 38.20 0.13
CA SER A 388 -9.41 37.38 0.89
C SER A 388 -10.66 37.23 0.04
N ALA A 389 -10.71 36.15 -0.73
CA ALA A 389 -11.79 35.91 -1.70
C ALA A 389 -12.04 34.41 -1.85
N ARG A 390 -13.30 34.03 -2.05
CA ARG A 390 -13.71 32.67 -2.40
C ARG A 390 -14.27 32.65 -3.81
N VAL A 391 -13.53 32.10 -4.77
CA VAL A 391 -13.89 32.16 -6.20
C VAL A 391 -13.47 30.88 -6.94
N ALA A 392 -14.13 30.60 -8.06
CA ALA A 392 -13.79 29.50 -8.95
C ALA A 392 -12.96 29.94 -10.15
N ASP A 393 -13.07 31.21 -10.56
CA ASP A 393 -12.20 31.79 -11.58
C ASP A 393 -11.53 33.07 -11.07
N VAL A 394 -10.30 33.28 -11.51
CA VAL A 394 -9.55 34.52 -11.28
C VAL A 394 -9.22 35.15 -12.62
N ARG A 395 -9.49 36.45 -12.77
CA ARG A 395 -9.14 37.23 -13.96
C ARG A 395 -8.21 38.37 -13.61
N LEU A 396 -7.06 38.39 -14.26
CA LEU A 396 -6.20 39.56 -14.32
C LEU A 396 -6.64 40.44 -15.50
N THR A 397 -6.85 41.73 -15.26
CA THR A 397 -7.12 42.73 -16.30
C THR A 397 -6.01 43.74 -16.28
N LEU A 398 -5.17 43.72 -17.31
CA LEU A 398 -3.99 44.58 -17.42
C LEU A 398 -4.27 45.74 -18.37
N THR A 399 -3.93 46.96 -17.95
CA THR A 399 -4.23 48.22 -18.65
C THR A 399 -2.99 49.06 -18.94
N GLY A 400 -1.85 48.77 -18.32
CA GLY A 400 -0.61 49.51 -18.51
C GLY A 400 0.64 48.67 -18.26
N ASN A 401 1.73 49.00 -18.95
CA ASN A 401 3.05 48.39 -18.81
C ASN A 401 4.12 49.43 -19.19
N THR A 402 5.08 49.72 -18.32
CA THR A 402 6.18 50.65 -18.62
C THR A 402 7.44 49.89 -19.08
N GLY A 403 8.29 50.53 -19.89
CA GLY A 403 9.61 49.98 -20.24
C GLY A 403 9.72 49.17 -21.55
N ALA A 404 8.72 49.22 -22.45
CA ALA A 404 8.84 48.73 -23.82
C ALA A 404 8.75 49.92 -24.82
N PRO A 405 9.72 50.13 -25.71
CA PRO A 405 9.57 51.10 -26.79
C PRO A 405 8.51 50.58 -27.77
N ALA A 406 7.46 51.37 -27.99
CA ALA A 406 6.30 51.13 -28.85
C ALA A 406 5.26 50.10 -28.35
N GLY A 407 4.28 50.58 -27.57
CA GLY A 407 2.87 50.16 -27.65
C GLY A 407 2.50 48.68 -27.47
N ARG A 408 3.34 47.85 -26.86
CA ARG A 408 3.06 46.42 -26.68
C ARG A 408 2.39 46.09 -25.36
N SER A 409 1.42 45.19 -25.47
CA SER A 409 0.53 44.74 -24.41
C SER A 409 1.27 44.09 -23.23
N PRO A 410 0.61 43.98 -22.07
CA PRO A 410 1.22 43.48 -20.84
C PRO A 410 1.69 42.02 -20.99
N SER A 411 2.91 41.74 -20.53
CA SER A 411 3.47 40.39 -20.41
C SER A 411 3.33 39.95 -18.95
N SER A 412 2.59 38.90 -18.60
CA SER A 412 2.42 38.49 -17.20
C SER A 412 2.30 36.98 -17.03
N ARG A 413 2.82 36.46 -15.91
CA ARG A 413 2.52 35.11 -15.40
C ARG A 413 1.60 35.22 -14.21
#